data_AF-A0A6B2JXE4-F1
#
_entry.id   AF-A0A6B2JXE4-F1
#
_cell.length_a   1.000
_cell.length_b   1.000
_cell.length_c   1.000
_cell.angle_alpha   90.00
_cell.angle_beta   90.00
_cell.angle_gamma   90.00
#
_symmetry.space_group_name_H-M   'P 1'
#
loop_
_entity.id
_entity.type
_entity.pdbx_description
1 polymer ?
#
loop_
_entity_poly.entity_id
_entity_poly.type
_entity_poly.pdbx_seq_one_letter_code
_entity_poly.pdbx_strand_id
1 'polypeptide(L)'
;MATKTFRLDPDNPPSLSDSAKARLDATPDDEIDYSEIPDMGDVDWQRPAPKPTVTMRLDEDVIAFFKREDPKGYTRRMASVLTAFARHRGGAD
;
A
#
# COMPACT_ATOMS: atom_id res chain seq x y z
N MET A 1 22.42 14.87 -23.12
CA MET A 1 22.77 13.94 -22.00
C MET A 1 22.07 12.62 -22.26
N ALA A 2 22.75 11.49 -22.11
CA ALA A 2 22.15 10.17 -22.33
C ALA A 2 21.58 9.62 -21.01
N THR A 3 20.30 9.25 -21.00
CA THR A 3 19.66 8.64 -19.83
C THR A 3 20.13 7.20 -19.69
N LYS A 4 20.70 6.84 -18.53
CA LYS A 4 20.98 5.44 -18.18
C LYS A 4 19.78 4.87 -17.43
N THR A 5 19.14 3.87 -18.01
CA THR A 5 18.09 3.11 -17.33
C THR A 5 18.73 2.03 -16.47
N PHE A 6 18.47 2.06 -15.17
CA PHE A 6 18.89 1.03 -14.22
C PHE A 6 17.66 0.27 -13.71
N ARG A 7 17.72 -1.06 -13.74
CA ARG A 7 16.67 -1.94 -13.21
C ARG A 7 17.28 -2.82 -12.14
N LEU A 8 16.82 -2.66 -10.90
CA LEU A 8 17.30 -3.44 -9.75
C LEU A 8 16.66 -4.84 -9.77
N ASP A 9 17.49 -5.87 -9.61
CA ASP A 9 17.05 -7.25 -9.34
C ASP A 9 17.10 -7.49 -7.82
N PRO A 10 15.97 -7.67 -7.13
CA PRO A 10 15.93 -7.87 -5.69
C PRO A 10 16.62 -9.15 -5.22
N ASP A 11 16.64 -10.20 -6.05
CA ASP A 11 17.19 -11.50 -5.68
C ASP A 11 18.71 -11.57 -5.89
N ASN A 12 19.27 -10.61 -6.63
CA ASN A 12 20.70 -10.47 -6.87
C ASN A 12 21.13 -8.98 -6.96
N PRO A 13 21.13 -8.26 -5.83
CA PRO A 13 21.50 -6.86 -5.81
C PRO A 13 22.99 -6.67 -6.14
N PRO A 14 23.36 -5.57 -6.83
CA PRO A 14 24.77 -5.29 -7.11
C PRO A 14 25.55 -5.10 -5.80
N SER A 15 26.73 -5.70 -5.71
CA SER A 15 27.62 -5.50 -4.58
C SER A 15 28.32 -4.14 -4.67
N LEU A 16 28.52 -3.50 -3.51
CA LEU A 16 29.31 -2.27 -3.44
C LEU A 16 30.78 -2.56 -3.75
N SER A 17 31.42 -1.70 -4.53
CA SER A 17 32.88 -1.72 -4.70
C SER A 17 33.58 -1.37 -3.38
N ASP A 18 34.82 -1.82 -3.20
CA ASP A 18 35.56 -1.56 -1.96
C ASP A 18 35.75 -0.06 -1.69
N SER A 19 35.95 0.73 -2.75
CA SER A 19 35.99 2.19 -2.66
C SER A 19 34.65 2.83 -2.25
N ALA A 20 33.52 2.23 -2.60
CA ALA A 20 32.20 2.71 -2.20
C ALA A 20 31.90 2.38 -0.74
N LYS A 21 32.32 1.18 -0.28
CA LYS A 21 32.24 0.79 1.14
C LYS A 21 33.09 1.70 2.01
N ALA A 22 34.36 1.91 1.64
CA ALA A 22 35.25 2.79 2.39
C ALA A 22 34.74 4.24 2.48
N ARG A 23 34.05 4.74 1.44
CA ARG A 23 33.38 6.05 1.50
C ARG A 23 32.20 6.04 2.46
N LEU A 24 31.34 5.02 2.39
CA LEU A 24 30.19 4.87 3.28
C LEU A 24 30.62 4.80 4.76
N ASP A 25 31.65 4.00 5.05
CA ASP A 25 32.18 3.84 6.41
C ASP A 25 32.83 5.13 6.96
N ALA A 26 33.28 6.03 6.07
CA ALA A 26 33.91 7.29 6.43
C ALA A 26 32.90 8.45 6.55
N THR A 27 31.66 8.28 6.10
CA THR A 27 30.62 9.32 6.19
C THR A 27 29.96 9.26 7.57
N PRO A 28 30.08 10.31 8.39
CA PRO A 28 29.44 10.37 9.70
C PRO A 28 27.93 10.69 9.59
N ASP A 29 27.15 10.30 10.60
CA ASP A 29 25.69 10.47 10.61
C ASP A 29 25.25 11.94 10.56
N ASP A 30 26.07 12.88 11.03
CA ASP A 30 25.80 14.32 11.03
C ASP A 30 25.91 14.97 9.63
N GLU A 31 26.54 14.29 8.67
CA GLU A 31 26.55 14.70 7.26
C GLU A 31 25.29 14.25 6.51
N ILE A 32 24.41 13.44 7.11
CA ILE A 32 23.16 12.99 6.50
C ILE A 32 22.13 14.14 6.53
N ASP A 33 21.75 14.62 5.35
CA ASP A 33 20.78 15.70 5.20
C ASP A 33 19.33 15.21 5.32
N TYR A 34 18.65 15.65 6.38
CA TYR A 34 17.23 15.37 6.64
C TYR A 34 16.31 16.57 6.33
N SER A 35 16.82 17.67 5.78
CA SER A 35 16.07 18.93 5.62
C SER A 35 14.79 18.81 4.78
N GLU A 36 14.75 17.87 3.84
CA GLU A 36 13.60 17.58 2.97
C GLU A 36 12.60 16.58 3.57
N ILE A 37 12.95 15.92 4.68
CA ILE A 37 12.13 14.88 5.29
C ILE A 37 11.26 15.53 6.38
N PRO A 38 9.92 15.41 6.30
CA PRO A 38 9.06 15.93 7.35
C PRO A 38 9.28 15.19 8.67
N ASP A 39 9.20 15.91 9.80
CA ASP A 39 9.16 15.27 11.11
C ASP A 39 7.95 14.35 11.20
N MET A 40 8.22 13.06 11.41
CA MET A 40 7.19 12.03 11.50
C MET A 40 6.53 12.01 12.89
N GLY A 41 7.14 12.62 13.92
CA GLY A 41 6.65 12.55 15.30
C GLY A 41 6.51 11.10 15.81
N ASP A 42 5.83 10.94 16.95
CA ASP A 42 5.52 9.62 17.53
C ASP A 42 4.32 8.97 16.82
N VAL A 43 4.45 8.65 15.54
CA VAL A 43 3.47 7.82 14.83
C VAL A 43 3.63 6.34 15.20
N ASP A 44 2.58 5.79 15.81
CA ASP A 44 2.43 4.34 15.95
C ASP A 44 2.02 3.73 14.60
N TRP A 45 2.99 3.17 13.89
CA TRP A 45 2.78 2.47 12.63
C TRP A 45 2.05 1.15 12.84
N GLN A 46 0.73 1.21 12.83
CA GLN A 46 -0.10 0.01 12.95
C GLN A 46 -0.37 -0.62 11.59
N ARG A 47 -0.21 -1.95 11.52
CA ARG A 47 -0.67 -2.72 10.36
C ARG A 47 -2.21 -2.74 10.38
N PRO A 48 -2.89 -2.37 9.30
CA PRO A 48 -4.34 -2.45 9.26
C PRO A 48 -4.79 -3.89 9.52
N ALA A 49 -5.74 -4.07 10.45
CA ALA A 49 -6.31 -5.37 10.74
C ALA A 49 -6.97 -5.95 9.46
N PRO A 50 -6.83 -7.26 9.19
CA PRO A 50 -7.49 -7.87 8.06
C PRO A 50 -9.01 -7.75 8.22
N LYS A 51 -9.69 -7.34 7.15
CA LYS A 51 -11.16 -7.30 7.13
C LYS A 51 -11.71 -8.73 7.24
N PRO A 52 -12.78 -8.96 8.02
CA PRO A 52 -13.42 -10.27 8.06
C PRO A 52 -13.98 -10.63 6.69
N THR A 53 -13.80 -11.90 6.30
CA THR A 53 -14.32 -12.45 5.04
C THR A 53 -15.67 -13.11 5.29
N VAL A 54 -16.65 -12.81 4.44
CA VAL A 54 -17.99 -13.42 4.47
C VAL A 54 -18.22 -14.16 3.15
N THR A 55 -18.71 -15.40 3.23
CA THR A 55 -19.20 -16.15 2.08
C THR A 55 -20.72 -16.18 2.13
N MET A 56 -21.39 -15.64 1.11
CA MET A 56 -22.85 -15.61 1.01
C MET A 56 -23.30 -15.95 -0.41
N ARG A 57 -24.50 -16.52 -0.54
CA ARG A 57 -25.15 -16.73 -1.83
C ARG A 57 -25.88 -15.45 -2.23
N LEU A 58 -25.77 -15.09 -3.50
CA LEU A 58 -26.44 -13.93 -4.10
C LEU A 58 -27.00 -14.36 -5.44
N ASP A 59 -28.10 -13.73 -5.83
CA ASP A 59 -28.68 -13.93 -7.15
C ASP A 59 -27.73 -13.42 -8.24
N GLU A 60 -27.79 -14.08 -9.40
CA GLU A 60 -26.88 -13.80 -10.52
C GLU A 60 -27.04 -12.38 -11.06
N ASP A 61 -28.26 -11.87 -11.06
CA ASP A 61 -28.61 -10.51 -11.51
C ASP A 61 -27.97 -9.43 -10.62
N VAL A 62 -27.90 -9.65 -9.30
CA VAL A 62 -27.22 -8.76 -8.36
C VAL A 62 -25.72 -8.70 -8.68
N ILE A 63 -25.09 -9.86 -8.90
CA ILE A 63 -23.68 -9.92 -9.27
C ILE A 63 -23.44 -9.22 -10.62
N ALA A 64 -24.31 -9.46 -11.61
CA ALA A 64 -24.24 -8.84 -12.92
C ALA A 64 -24.38 -7.30 -12.83
N PHE A 65 -25.29 -6.80 -11.98
CA PHE A 65 -25.47 -5.37 -11.76
C PHE A 65 -24.18 -4.68 -11.30
N PHE A 66 -23.49 -5.23 -10.30
CA PHE A 66 -22.26 -4.63 -9.77
C PHE A 66 -21.06 -4.80 -10.71
N LYS A 67 -21.02 -5.88 -11.50
CA LYS A 67 -19.95 -6.10 -12.48
C LYS A 67 -20.06 -5.21 -13.72
N ARG A 68 -21.25 -4.71 -14.05
CA ARG A 68 -21.51 -3.94 -15.29
C ARG A 68 -20.56 -2.74 -15.47
N GLU A 69 -20.30 -2.00 -14.39
CA GLU A 69 -19.48 -0.79 -14.44
C GLU A 69 -18.00 -1.06 -14.16
N ASP A 70 -17.70 -1.92 -13.17
CA ASP A 70 -16.33 -2.26 -12.80
C ASP A 70 -16.22 -3.76 -12.46
N PRO A 71 -15.91 -4.61 -13.46
CA PRO A 71 -15.75 -6.04 -13.25
C PRO A 71 -14.67 -6.42 -12.25
N LYS A 72 -13.68 -5.55 -11.99
CA LYS A 72 -12.58 -5.82 -11.06
C LYS A 72 -12.86 -5.29 -9.65
N GLY A 73 -13.58 -4.18 -9.53
CA GLY A 73 -13.92 -3.52 -8.26
C GLY A 73 -15.32 -3.80 -7.71
N TYR A 74 -16.11 -4.66 -8.36
CA TYR A 74 -17.50 -4.96 -7.96
C TYR A 74 -17.63 -5.36 -6.48
N THR A 75 -16.68 -6.15 -5.95
CA THR A 75 -16.66 -6.57 -4.53
C THR A 75 -16.50 -5.40 -3.56
N ARG A 76 -15.63 -4.43 -3.88
CA ARG A 76 -15.44 -3.20 -3.10
C ARG A 76 -16.72 -2.36 -3.08
N ARG A 77 -17.41 -2.29 -4.22
CA ARG A 77 -18.68 -1.54 -4.33
C ARG A 77 -19.79 -2.22 -3.54
N MET A 78 -19.92 -3.54 -3.62
CA MET A 78 -20.85 -4.32 -2.80
C MET A 78 -20.59 -4.09 -1.30
N ALA A 79 -19.33 -4.17 -0.86
CA ALA A 79 -18.98 -3.93 0.53
C ALA A 79 -19.36 -2.51 1.00
N SER A 80 -19.24 -1.50 0.13
CA SER A 80 -19.62 -0.12 0.43
C SER A 80 -21.14 0.03 0.61
N VAL A 81 -21.93 -0.62 -0.25
CA VAL A 81 -23.40 -0.63 -0.13
C VAL A 81 -23.84 -1.33 1.15
N LEU A 82 -23.28 -2.50 1.47
CA LEU A 82 -23.58 -3.22 2.71
C LEU A 82 -23.22 -2.39 3.94
N THR A 83 -22.08 -1.69 3.91
CA THR A 83 -21.66 -0.78 5.00
C THR A 83 -22.65 0.36 5.18
N ALA A 84 -23.06 1.02 4.08
CA ALA A 84 -24.03 2.11 4.12
C ALA A 84 -25.39 1.64 4.64
N PHE A 85 -25.87 0.49 4.16
CA PHE A 85 -27.12 -0.12 4.61
C PHE A 85 -27.09 -0.45 6.10
N ALA A 86 -26.02 -1.10 6.57
CA ALA A 86 -25.84 -1.46 7.98
C ALA A 86 -25.85 -0.21 8.88
N ARG A 87 -25.06 0.81 8.54
CA ARG A 87 -24.98 2.09 9.28
C ARG A 87 -26.30 2.85 9.30
N HIS A 88 -27.05 2.80 8.19
CA HIS A 88 -28.35 3.45 8.11
C HIS A 88 -29.39 2.73 8.97
N ARG A 89 -29.33 1.40 9.06
CA ARG A 89 -30.35 0.57 9.74
C ARG A 89 -30.05 0.28 11.21
N GLY A 90 -28.78 0.30 11.60
CA GLY A 90 -28.34 0.31 12.97
C GLY A 90 -27.25 1.36 13.08
N GLY A 91 -27.48 2.41 13.87
CA GLY A 91 -26.43 3.36 14.24
C GLY A 91 -25.25 2.57 14.76
N ALA A 92 -24.19 2.50 13.96
CA ALA A 92 -22.95 1.88 14.35
C ALA A 92 -22.07 3.02 14.84
N ASP A 93 -22.05 3.17 16.16
CA ASP A 93 -20.93 3.76 16.90
C ASP A 93 -19.60 3.10 16.48
#